data_AF-A0AA39UJK3-F1
#
_entry.id   AF-A0AA39UJK3-F1
#
_cell.length_a   1.000
_cell.length_b   1.000
_cell.length_c   1.000
_cell.angle_alpha   90.00
_cell.angle_beta   90.00
_cell.angle_gamma   90.00
#
_symmetry.space_group_name_H-M   'P 1'
#
loop_
_entity.id
_entity.type
_entity.pdbx_description
1 polymer ?
#
loop_
_entity_poly.entity_id
_entity_poly.type
_entity_poly.pdbx_seq_one_letter_code
_entity_poly.pdbx_strand_id
1 'polypeptide(L)'
;INLTTESLPTALELLHHLPTLLLLRVVPPTITLDDLDVLKRESHCRAHVSWVGPLRPEPLFSQINQIFRDEGFIIDTRPLKLHMTLMNSTYRRPRLKCPQPFEYDAILHQAGVLEYFGVQESEYADLPLAVMMGSYEAPRVHLCNTGSWDKDGAYISCGSAPSSKESV
;
A
#
# COMPACT_ATOMS: atom_id res chain seq x y z
N ILE A 1 -3.30 10.51 11.50
CA ILE A 1 -4.18 10.55 12.68
C ILE A 1 -3.63 9.52 13.65
N ASN A 2 -3.14 9.94 14.82
CA ASN A 2 -3.02 8.98 15.91
C ASN A 2 -4.46 8.66 16.31
N LEU A 3 -4.90 7.42 16.14
CA LEU A 3 -6.16 6.98 16.75
C LEU A 3 -6.03 7.31 18.24
N THR A 4 -6.83 8.25 18.73
CA THR A 4 -6.91 8.48 20.16
C THR A 4 -7.41 7.19 20.81
N THR A 5 -7.02 6.94 22.06
CA THR A 5 -7.54 5.79 22.84
C THR A 5 -9.07 5.73 22.85
N GLU A 6 -9.73 6.86 22.66
CA GLU A 6 -11.20 6.97 22.58
C GLU A 6 -11.77 6.58 21.20
N SER A 7 -11.04 6.81 20.10
CA SER A 7 -11.51 6.49 18.74
C SER A 7 -11.24 5.05 18.30
N LEU A 8 -10.28 4.38 18.93
CA LEU A 8 -9.88 3.02 18.57
C LEU A 8 -11.01 1.98 18.72
N PRO A 9 -11.79 1.96 19.83
CA PRO A 9 -12.90 1.02 19.96
C PRO A 9 -13.92 1.14 18.82
N THR A 10 -14.30 2.36 18.44
CA THR A 10 -15.26 2.61 17.36
C THR A 10 -14.69 2.20 15.99
N ALA A 11 -13.40 2.46 15.74
CA ALA A 11 -12.75 2.02 14.50
C ALA A 11 -12.67 0.49 14.39
N LEU A 12 -12.42 -0.20 15.51
CA LEU A 12 -12.44 -1.66 15.57
C LEU A 12 -13.84 -2.23 15.40
N GLU A 13 -14.85 -1.58 15.99
CA GLU A 13 -16.24 -1.95 15.78
C GLU A 13 -16.62 -1.84 14.30
N LEU A 14 -16.27 -0.74 13.63
CA LEU A 14 -16.49 -0.58 12.19
C LEU A 14 -15.76 -1.66 11.38
N LEU A 15 -14.50 -1.95 11.73
CA LEU A 15 -13.71 -3.00 11.09
C LEU A 15 -14.42 -4.35 11.19
N HIS A 16 -14.91 -4.72 12.37
CA HIS A 16 -15.62 -5.99 12.57
C HIS A 16 -16.98 -6.07 11.87
N HIS A 17 -17.61 -4.92 11.57
CA HIS A 17 -18.85 -4.86 10.79
C HIS A 17 -18.62 -4.88 9.27
N LEU A 18 -17.39 -4.73 8.76
CA LEU A 18 -17.13 -4.79 7.32
C LEU A 18 -17.76 -6.00 6.61
N PRO A 19 -17.73 -7.24 7.16
CA PRO A 19 -18.33 -8.39 6.48
C PRO A 19 -19.85 -8.32 6.31
N THR A 20 -20.55 -7.53 7.13
CA THR A 20 -21.99 -7.31 6.99
C THR A 20 -22.32 -6.13 6.08
N LEU A 21 -21.42 -5.15 5.99
CA LEU A 21 -21.55 -3.97 5.14
C LEU A 21 -21.14 -4.23 3.68
N LEU A 22 -20.34 -5.26 3.42
CA LEU A 22 -19.76 -5.55 2.11
C LEU A 22 -20.29 -6.86 1.53
N LEU A 23 -20.43 -6.90 0.21
CA LEU A 23 -20.72 -8.13 -0.53
C LEU A 23 -19.45 -8.97 -0.70
N LEU A 24 -19.02 -9.63 0.37
CA LEU A 24 -17.82 -10.46 0.36
C LEU A 24 -17.99 -11.70 -0.54
N ARG A 25 -16.94 -12.04 -1.29
CA ARG A 25 -16.84 -13.27 -2.08
C ARG A 25 -16.38 -14.43 -1.19
N VAL A 26 -16.52 -15.67 -1.66
CA VAL A 26 -16.00 -16.85 -0.96
C VAL A 26 -14.47 -16.87 -0.98
N VAL A 27 -13.87 -16.47 -2.10
CA VAL A 27 -12.42 -16.41 -2.26
C VAL A 27 -11.92 -15.01 -1.90
N PRO A 28 -10.79 -14.88 -1.18
CA PRO A 28 -10.11 -13.61 -0.95
C PRO A 28 -9.87 -12.79 -2.23
N PRO A 29 -9.90 -11.45 -2.17
CA PRO A 29 -9.43 -10.63 -3.27
C PRO A 29 -7.94 -10.88 -3.50
N THR A 30 -7.55 -10.89 -4.78
CA THR A 30 -6.15 -10.99 -5.20
C THR A 30 -5.64 -9.60 -5.58
N ILE A 31 -4.46 -9.23 -5.08
CA ILE A 31 -3.75 -8.01 -5.43
C ILE A 31 -2.56 -8.38 -6.33
N THR A 32 -2.53 -7.82 -7.53
CA THR A 32 -1.38 -7.93 -8.43
C THR A 32 -0.37 -6.83 -8.12
N LEU A 33 0.91 -7.14 -8.24
CA LEU A 33 1.99 -6.18 -8.20
C LEU A 33 2.59 -6.09 -9.60
N ASP A 34 1.89 -5.38 -10.48
CA ASP A 34 2.14 -5.35 -11.93
C ASP A 34 2.53 -3.98 -12.48
N ASP A 35 2.46 -2.94 -11.65
CA ASP A 35 2.80 -1.57 -12.02
C ASP A 35 3.80 -0.98 -11.03
N LEU A 36 4.98 -0.59 -11.50
CA LEU A 36 6.00 0.15 -10.76
C LEU A 36 5.96 1.61 -11.15
N ASP A 37 5.86 2.50 -10.17
CA ASP A 37 5.92 3.95 -10.39
C ASP A 37 6.36 4.68 -9.11
N VAL A 38 6.37 6.00 -9.16
CA VAL A 38 6.84 6.87 -8.08
C VAL A 38 5.79 7.90 -7.68
N LEU A 39 5.88 8.37 -6.43
CA LEU A 39 5.09 9.50 -5.92
C LEU A 39 6.02 10.61 -5.43
N LYS A 40 5.49 11.83 -5.39
CA LYS A 40 6.24 13.04 -5.02
C LYS A 40 7.50 13.20 -5.90
N ARG A 41 7.29 13.25 -7.22
CA ARG A 41 8.35 13.53 -8.20
C ARG A 41 8.83 14.98 -8.00
N GLU A 42 10.15 15.17 -7.89
CA GLU A 42 10.78 16.49 -7.91
C GLU A 42 11.33 16.83 -9.31
N SER A 43 11.72 15.81 -10.08
CA SER A 43 12.18 15.94 -11.46
C SER A 43 11.83 14.68 -12.27
N HIS A 44 12.24 14.65 -13.55
CA HIS A 44 12.07 13.49 -14.43
C HIS A 44 12.78 12.21 -13.95
N CYS A 45 13.77 12.31 -13.06
CA CYS A 45 14.54 11.16 -12.59
C CYS A 45 14.56 11.04 -11.07
N ARG A 46 13.92 11.96 -10.34
CA ARG A 46 14.00 12.06 -8.88
C ARG A 46 12.63 12.05 -8.24
N ALA A 47 12.47 11.23 -7.21
CA ALA A 47 11.25 11.13 -6.44
C ALA A 47 11.53 10.78 -4.98
N HIS A 48 10.51 10.94 -4.13
CA HIS A 48 10.63 10.57 -2.72
C HIS A 48 10.05 9.21 -2.37
N VAL A 49 9.19 8.63 -3.21
CA VAL A 49 8.52 7.36 -2.95
C VAL A 49 8.52 6.52 -4.21
N SER A 50 8.92 5.25 -4.12
CA SER A 50 8.73 4.25 -5.17
C SER A 50 7.81 3.16 -4.65
N TRP A 51 6.97 2.65 -5.53
CA TRP A 51 5.93 1.71 -5.13
C TRP A 51 5.60 0.77 -6.28
N VAL A 52 5.17 -0.44 -5.93
CA VAL A 52 4.55 -1.39 -6.86
C VAL A 52 3.11 -1.63 -6.45
N GLY A 53 2.22 -1.85 -7.40
CA GLY A 53 0.80 -2.06 -7.09
C GLY A 53 0.02 -2.53 -8.31
N PRO A 54 -1.29 -2.73 -8.15
CA PRO A 54 -2.14 -3.14 -9.23
C PRO A 54 -2.47 -1.95 -10.13
N LEU A 55 -2.36 -2.13 -11.45
CA LEU A 55 -2.87 -1.18 -12.44
C LEU A 55 -4.38 -0.94 -12.27
N ARG A 56 -5.11 -1.96 -11.84
CA ARG A 56 -6.56 -1.90 -11.55
C ARG A 56 -6.84 -2.44 -10.16
N PRO A 57 -7.09 -1.58 -9.16
CA PRO A 57 -7.34 -2.02 -7.80
C PRO A 57 -8.67 -2.77 -7.70
N GLU A 58 -8.71 -3.78 -6.81
CA GLU A 58 -9.93 -4.53 -6.54
C GLU A 58 -10.99 -3.61 -5.88
N PRO A 59 -12.25 -3.59 -6.37
CA PRO A 59 -13.29 -2.66 -5.90
C PRO A 59 -13.57 -2.68 -4.38
N LEU A 60 -13.42 -3.82 -3.72
CA LEU A 60 -13.60 -4.00 -2.27
C LEU A 60 -12.78 -2.99 -1.48
N PHE A 61 -11.51 -2.78 -1.85
CA PHE A 61 -10.66 -1.85 -1.11
C PHE A 61 -11.12 -0.40 -1.24
N SER A 62 -11.72 -0.04 -2.37
CA SER A 62 -12.33 1.28 -2.55
C SER A 62 -13.59 1.43 -1.68
N GLN A 63 -14.40 0.37 -1.56
CA GLN A 63 -15.57 0.34 -0.69
C GLN A 63 -15.18 0.43 0.79
N ILE A 64 -14.18 -0.34 1.23
CA ILE A 64 -13.64 -0.25 2.61
C ILE A 64 -13.14 1.15 2.90
N ASN A 65 -12.33 1.73 2.01
CA ASN A 65 -11.84 3.10 2.17
C ASN A 65 -13.01 4.11 2.24
N GLN A 66 -14.07 3.93 1.46
CA GLN A 66 -15.23 4.83 1.51
C GLN A 66 -15.98 4.72 2.83
N ILE A 67 -16.23 3.50 3.33
CA ILE A 67 -16.88 3.27 4.64
C ILE A 67 -16.12 3.99 5.77
N PHE A 68 -14.79 3.85 5.81
CA PHE A 68 -13.97 4.54 6.82
C PHE A 68 -13.89 6.07 6.62
N ARG A 69 -14.10 6.57 5.40
CA ARG A 69 -14.22 8.02 5.14
C ARG A 69 -15.55 8.57 5.64
N ASP A 70 -16.64 7.86 5.36
CA ASP A 70 -18.00 8.28 5.74
C ASP A 70 -18.14 8.36 7.27
N GLU A 71 -17.48 7.46 8.00
CA GLU A 71 -17.39 7.46 9.47
C GLU A 71 -16.34 8.45 10.03
N GLY A 72 -15.67 9.23 9.18
CA GLY A 72 -14.74 10.29 9.58
C GLY A 72 -13.35 9.81 10.03
N PHE A 73 -13.02 8.52 9.89
CA PHE A 73 -11.69 7.99 10.24
C PHE A 73 -10.60 8.35 9.21
N ILE A 74 -10.98 8.57 7.95
CA ILE A 74 -10.08 8.97 6.88
C ILE A 74 -10.43 10.39 6.41
N ILE A 75 -9.57 11.35 6.74
CA ILE A 75 -9.69 12.76 6.32
C ILE A 75 -8.96 13.07 5.01
N ASP A 76 -8.17 12.12 4.50
CA ASP A 76 -7.43 12.30 3.26
C ASP A 76 -8.40 12.35 2.07
N THR A 77 -8.34 13.43 1.30
CA THR A 77 -9.26 13.68 0.18
C THR A 77 -8.79 13.08 -1.14
N ARG A 78 -7.54 12.62 -1.22
CA ARG A 78 -6.97 12.07 -2.47
C ARG A 78 -7.66 10.75 -2.84
N PRO A 79 -7.75 10.39 -4.12
CA PRO A 79 -8.25 9.08 -4.52
C PRO A 79 -7.43 7.94 -3.88
N LEU A 80 -8.08 6.82 -3.57
CA LEU A 80 -7.37 5.64 -3.09
C LEU A 80 -6.43 5.13 -4.19
N LYS A 81 -5.12 5.08 -3.88
CA LYS A 81 -4.10 4.45 -4.71
C LYS A 81 -3.55 3.25 -3.96
N LEU A 82 -4.01 2.05 -4.31
CA LEU A 82 -3.50 0.82 -3.69
C LEU A 82 -2.07 0.58 -4.17
N HIS A 83 -1.13 0.45 -3.24
CA HIS A 83 0.28 0.22 -3.56
C HIS A 83 1.04 -0.36 -2.36
N MET A 84 2.09 -1.11 -2.66
CA MET A 84 3.16 -1.50 -1.74
C MET A 84 4.33 -0.53 -1.92
N THR A 85 4.63 0.27 -0.89
CA THR A 85 5.80 1.16 -0.91
C THR A 85 7.08 0.32 -0.82
N LEU A 86 7.98 0.48 -1.78
CA LEU A 86 9.30 -0.14 -1.77
C LEU A 86 10.34 0.76 -1.09
N MET A 87 10.34 2.05 -1.45
CA MET A 87 11.25 3.03 -0.87
C MET A 87 10.52 4.33 -0.54
N ASN A 88 10.90 4.95 0.58
CA ASN A 88 10.40 6.26 0.96
C ASN A 88 11.50 7.08 1.65
N SER A 89 12.04 8.05 0.93
CA SER A 89 13.12 8.92 1.41
C SER A 89 12.74 9.79 2.60
N THR A 90 11.44 10.05 2.82
CA THR A 90 10.95 10.81 3.99
C THR A 90 11.35 10.15 5.31
N TYR A 91 11.46 8.81 5.31
CA TYR A 91 11.79 8.03 6.50
C TYR A 91 13.25 7.56 6.54
N ARG A 92 14.08 7.99 5.59
CA ARG A 92 15.50 7.64 5.51
C ARG A 92 16.23 8.05 6.80
N ARG A 93 17.12 7.18 7.27
CA ARG A 93 18.02 7.44 8.41
C ARG A 93 19.46 7.57 7.92
N PRO A 94 20.28 8.49 8.50
CA PRO A 94 19.91 9.49 9.49
C PRO A 94 18.92 10.53 8.94
N ARG A 95 18.04 11.06 9.80
CA ARG A 95 17.04 12.05 9.37
C ARG A 95 17.73 13.38 9.08
N LEU A 96 17.64 13.82 7.83
CA LEU A 96 18.14 15.13 7.39
C LEU A 96 17.08 16.21 7.62
N LYS A 97 17.52 17.46 7.77
CA LYS A 97 16.59 18.62 7.86
C LYS A 97 15.69 18.73 6.63
N CYS A 98 16.22 18.38 5.46
CA CYS A 98 15.48 18.31 4.20
C CYS A 98 15.63 16.89 3.64
N PRO A 99 14.55 16.12 3.49
CA PRO A 99 14.59 14.81 2.83
C PRO A 99 15.18 14.95 1.43
N GLN A 100 16.18 14.14 1.11
CA GLN A 100 16.78 14.11 -0.23
C GLN A 100 16.04 13.09 -1.09
N PRO A 101 15.58 13.45 -2.30
CA PRO A 101 14.99 12.47 -3.20
C PRO A 101 16.04 11.44 -3.61
N PHE A 102 15.59 10.27 -4.06
CA PHE A 102 16.47 9.32 -4.74
C PHE A 102 16.31 9.44 -6.25
N GLU A 103 17.37 9.09 -6.97
CA GLU A 103 17.37 8.99 -8.43
C GLU A 103 16.86 7.61 -8.81
N TYR A 104 15.56 7.50 -9.07
CA TYR A 104 14.94 6.21 -9.38
C TYR A 104 15.45 5.67 -10.71
N ASP A 105 15.70 6.54 -11.68
CA ASP A 105 16.23 6.15 -12.99
C ASP A 105 17.62 5.52 -12.85
N ALA A 106 18.50 6.12 -12.04
CA ALA A 106 19.80 5.56 -11.73
C ALA A 106 19.73 4.23 -10.98
N ILE A 107 18.71 4.02 -10.14
CA ILE A 107 18.49 2.75 -9.43
C ILE A 107 18.03 1.67 -10.42
N LEU A 108 17.10 1.98 -11.32
CA LEU A 108 16.56 1.01 -12.28
C LEU A 108 17.60 0.60 -13.32
N HIS A 109 18.54 1.48 -13.68
CA HIS A 109 19.67 1.16 -14.56
C HIS A 109 20.81 0.39 -13.86
N GLN A 110 20.72 0.11 -12.56
CA GLN A 110 21.73 -0.76 -11.93
C GLN A 110 21.57 -2.19 -12.44
N ALA A 111 22.70 -2.81 -12.80
CA ALA A 111 22.74 -4.15 -13.36
C ALA A 111 21.94 -5.15 -12.49
N GLY A 112 21.02 -5.87 -13.14
CA GLY A 112 20.16 -6.88 -12.52
C GLY A 112 18.93 -6.36 -11.78
N VAL A 113 18.75 -5.04 -11.60
CA VAL A 113 17.57 -4.51 -10.89
C VAL A 113 16.28 -4.77 -11.68
N LEU A 114 16.28 -4.55 -12.98
CA LEU A 114 15.12 -4.80 -13.83
C LEU A 114 14.74 -6.29 -13.88
N GLU A 115 15.72 -7.20 -13.81
CA GLU A 115 15.48 -8.64 -13.77
C GLU A 115 14.67 -9.06 -12.52
N TYR A 116 14.91 -8.42 -11.36
CA TYR A 116 14.11 -8.66 -10.15
C TYR A 116 12.65 -8.21 -10.30
N PHE A 117 12.39 -7.27 -11.20
CA PHE A 117 11.04 -6.85 -11.57
C PHE A 117 10.46 -7.65 -12.74
N GLY A 118 11.20 -8.63 -13.28
CA GLY A 118 10.79 -9.39 -14.46
C GLY A 118 10.80 -8.57 -15.75
N VAL A 119 11.57 -7.48 -15.79
CA VAL A 119 11.69 -6.57 -16.94
C VAL A 119 13.05 -6.79 -17.61
N GLN A 120 13.06 -6.89 -18.93
CA GLN A 120 14.31 -6.92 -19.69
C GLN A 120 14.87 -5.51 -19.87
N GLU A 121 16.20 -5.32 -19.84
CA GLU A 121 16.81 -3.99 -20.00
C GLU A 121 16.39 -3.28 -21.29
N SER A 122 16.19 -4.04 -22.38
CA SER A 122 15.72 -3.53 -23.67
C SER A 122 14.28 -3.02 -23.68
N GLU A 123 13.48 -3.37 -22.65
CA GLU A 123 12.07 -3.00 -22.53
C GLU A 123 11.87 -1.75 -21.66
N TYR A 124 12.94 -1.24 -21.05
CA TYR A 124 12.87 -0.02 -20.25
C TYR A 124 12.61 1.20 -21.15
N ALA A 125 11.49 1.88 -20.89
CA ALA A 125 11.10 3.10 -21.60
C ALA A 125 10.98 4.29 -20.64
N ASP A 126 10.08 4.20 -19.67
CA ASP A 126 9.84 5.21 -18.63
C ASP A 126 8.86 4.66 -17.57
N LEU A 127 8.64 5.40 -16.47
CA LEU A 127 7.58 5.11 -15.49
C LEU A 127 6.23 5.72 -15.88
N PRO A 128 5.09 5.03 -15.69
CA PRO A 128 4.94 3.74 -15.02
C PRO A 128 5.47 2.55 -15.84
N LEU A 129 6.11 1.61 -15.15
CA LEU A 129 6.75 0.44 -15.74
C LEU A 129 5.95 -0.81 -15.37
N ALA A 130 5.55 -1.59 -16.38
CA ALA A 130 4.95 -2.89 -16.16
C ALA A 130 5.98 -3.85 -15.56
N VAL A 131 5.65 -4.49 -14.45
CA VAL A 131 6.54 -5.41 -13.72
C VAL A 131 5.82 -6.73 -13.42
N MET A 132 6.56 -7.76 -13.03
CA MET A 132 6.03 -9.06 -12.65
C MET A 132 6.46 -9.43 -11.23
N MET A 133 5.91 -8.73 -10.23
CA MET A 133 6.19 -9.02 -8.82
C MET A 133 5.19 -10.00 -8.18
N GLY A 134 4.30 -10.59 -8.97
CA GLY A 134 3.40 -11.66 -8.55
C GLY A 134 1.98 -11.19 -8.17
N SER A 135 1.24 -12.11 -7.57
CA SER A 135 -0.16 -11.95 -7.17
C SER A 135 -0.36 -12.54 -5.78
N TYR A 136 -1.03 -11.78 -4.92
CA TYR A 136 -1.14 -12.11 -3.50
C TYR A 136 -2.59 -12.10 -3.07
N GLU A 137 -3.02 -13.14 -2.38
CA GLU A 137 -4.31 -13.13 -1.70
C GLU A 137 -4.26 -12.17 -0.51
N ALA A 138 -5.31 -11.37 -0.36
CA ALA A 138 -5.46 -10.46 0.76
C ALA A 138 -6.65 -10.91 1.61
N PRO A 139 -6.52 -11.96 2.45
CA PRO A 139 -7.64 -12.60 3.16
C PRO A 139 -8.19 -11.79 4.34
N ARG A 140 -7.42 -10.81 4.82
CA ARG A 140 -7.81 -9.98 5.97
C ARG A 140 -7.38 -8.54 5.76
N VAL A 141 -8.18 -7.63 6.31
CA VAL A 141 -7.85 -6.22 6.44
C VAL A 141 -7.54 -5.95 7.91
N HIS A 142 -6.40 -5.30 8.15
CA HIS A 142 -5.92 -5.00 9.49
C HIS A 142 -6.02 -3.51 9.78
N LEU A 143 -6.42 -3.18 11.01
CA LEU A 143 -6.20 -1.86 11.57
C LEU A 143 -4.87 -1.89 12.33
N CYS A 144 -3.89 -1.10 11.90
CA CYS A 144 -2.54 -1.14 12.44
C CYS A 144 -2.13 0.18 13.10
N ASN A 145 -1.33 0.08 14.17
CA ASN A 145 -0.75 1.25 14.83
C ASN A 145 0.54 1.69 14.15
N THR A 146 0.49 2.83 13.45
CA THR A 146 1.64 3.40 12.75
C THR A 146 2.73 3.86 13.74
N GLY A 147 3.99 3.53 13.46
CA GLY A 147 5.11 3.90 14.33
C GLY A 147 5.35 2.92 15.49
N SER A 148 4.67 1.78 15.48
CA SER A 148 4.94 0.63 16.33
C SER A 148 5.25 -0.57 15.45
N TRP A 149 6.20 -1.41 15.89
CA TRP A 149 6.67 -2.56 15.14
C TRP A 149 6.73 -3.79 16.05
N ASP A 150 6.35 -4.94 15.51
CA ASP A 150 6.56 -6.22 16.16
C ASP A 150 8.01 -6.71 15.98
N LYS A 151 8.29 -7.93 16.45
CA LYS A 151 9.61 -8.55 16.38
C LYS A 151 10.09 -8.83 14.94
N ASP A 152 9.16 -8.94 14.00
CA ASP A 152 9.42 -9.27 12.60
C ASP A 152 9.43 -7.99 11.73
N GLY A 153 9.25 -6.82 12.36
CA GLY A 153 9.28 -5.52 11.71
C GLY A 153 7.97 -5.11 11.04
N ALA A 154 6.88 -5.87 11.24
CA ALA A 154 5.55 -5.50 10.76
C ALA A 154 4.90 -4.49 11.73
N TYR A 155 3.94 -3.69 11.23
CA TYR A 155 3.16 -2.82 12.11
C TYR A 155 2.33 -3.66 13.09
N ILE A 156 2.23 -3.20 14.34
CA ILE A 156 1.38 -3.89 15.33
C ILE A 156 -0.09 -3.74 14.93
N SER A 157 -0.75 -4.88 14.68
CA SER A 157 -2.18 -4.96 14.40
C SER A 157 -3.00 -4.75 15.67
N CYS A 158 -3.93 -3.81 15.64
CA CYS A 158 -4.92 -3.57 16.71
C CYS A 158 -6.17 -4.47 16.55
N GLY A 159 -6.41 -4.98 15.34
CA GLY A 159 -7.54 -5.85 15.02
C GLY A 159 -7.58 -6.16 13.53
N SER A 160 -8.38 -7.15 13.13
CA SER A 160 -8.54 -7.52 11.73
C SER A 160 -9.93 -8.06 11.43
N ALA A 161 -10.39 -7.85 10.20
CA ALA A 161 -11.61 -8.44 9.67
C ALA A 161 -11.33 -9.21 8.38
N PRO A 162 -12.10 -10.26 8.08
CA PRO A 162 -11.94 -11.01 6.85
C PRO A 162 -12.38 -10.17 5.64
N SER A 163 -11.71 -10.36 4.50
CA SER A 163 -12.05 -9.75 3.20
C SER A 163 -12.81 -10.71 2.28
N SER A 164 -13.07 -11.93 2.74
CA SER A 164 -13.89 -12.96 2.11
C SER A 164 -14.83 -13.58 3.14
N LYS A 165 -15.82 -14.34 2.68
CA LYS A 165 -16.65 -15.16 3.56
C LYS A 165 -15.76 -16.21 4.22
N GLU A 166 -15.81 -16.31 5.53
CA GLU A 166 -15.19 -17.43 6.24
C GLU A 166 -15.99 -18.70 5.90
N SER A 167 -15.29 -19.73 5.43
CA SER A 167 -15.89 -21.06 5.26
C SER A 167 -16.27 -21.58 6.65
N VAL A 168 -17.56 -21.81 6.86
CA VAL A 168 -18.10 -22.49 8.05
C VAL A 168 -17.68 -23.95 8.06
#